data_AF-A0A2D0ND54-F1
#
_entry.id   AF-A0A2D0ND54-F1
#
_cell.length_a   1.000
_cell.length_b   1.000
_cell.length_c   1.000
_cell.angle_alpha   90.00
_cell.angle_beta   90.00
_cell.angle_gamma   90.00
#
_symmetry.space_group_name_H-M   'P 1'
#
loop_
_entity.id
_entity.type
_entity.pdbx_description
1 polymer ?
#
loop_
_entity_poly.entity_id
_entity_poly.type
_entity_poly.pdbx_seq_one_letter_code
_entity_poly.pdbx_strand_id
1 'polypeptide(L)'
;MKKLFLHIGYGKCGTTAIQKFAYNNFKHNSRIYLPETGWWKQGEGHHHLAANLNYEVREEDLSEKWEMAANELVDSGAEIGFISSEQFCFLRPAQVKVIHRVLTRYDWEIKIIFFVRSQLDLALSSYMQKLKHTSFRELGSFEKFFSLHKNSFDFQHRIAVWEELFGLENLIVRLYDKALVENVIDQLNEILEVDIEPAPVAEPASPRANFSIIPECIELIKFYDENTPDSSAKRPEFISKLITLSQKMARCSAGIKLFAKEELQIIDHFRGINEDFGNKFLSESERRALNQKFTR
;
A
#
# COMPACT_ATOMS: atom_id res chain seq x y z
N MET A 1 7.36 26.71 9.46
CA MET A 1 5.98 26.20 9.32
C MET A 1 6.02 24.71 9.60
N LYS A 2 5.09 24.18 10.41
CA LYS A 2 5.04 22.74 10.70
C LYS A 2 4.48 21.99 9.48
N LYS A 3 4.99 20.79 9.19
CA LYS A 3 4.54 19.95 8.07
C LYS A 3 3.82 18.72 8.60
N LEU A 4 2.70 18.32 7.98
CA LEU A 4 2.03 17.05 8.25
C LEU A 4 2.03 16.19 6.98
N PHE A 5 2.70 15.05 7.03
CA PHE A 5 2.71 14.10 5.94
C PHE A 5 1.70 12.97 6.20
N LEU A 6 0.73 12.83 5.29
CA LEU A 6 -0.21 11.71 5.24
C LEU A 6 0.21 10.73 4.16
N HIS A 7 0.76 9.59 4.57
CA HIS A 7 1.08 8.51 3.65
C HIS A 7 -0.14 7.62 3.41
N ILE A 8 -0.69 7.71 2.19
CA ILE A 8 -1.89 7.00 1.74
C ILE A 8 -1.57 5.87 0.74
N GLY A 9 -0.28 5.54 0.53
CA GLY A 9 0.22 4.59 -0.47
C GLY A 9 -0.51 3.25 -0.50
N TYR A 10 -0.66 2.67 -1.70
CA TYR A 10 -1.29 1.35 -1.85
C TYR A 10 -0.54 0.27 -1.05
N GLY A 11 -1.29 -0.67 -0.48
CA GLY A 11 -0.71 -1.92 0.00
C GLY A 11 0.12 -2.57 -1.12
N LYS A 12 1.24 -3.21 -0.77
CA LYS A 12 2.23 -3.79 -1.73
C LYS A 12 3.14 -2.79 -2.44
N CYS A 13 3.13 -1.52 -2.02
CA CYS A 13 4.07 -0.48 -2.47
C CYS A 13 5.10 -0.12 -1.39
N GLY A 14 5.57 -1.09 -0.60
CA GLY A 14 6.55 -0.85 0.47
C GLY A 14 5.96 -0.28 1.78
N THR A 15 4.63 -0.15 1.91
CA THR A 15 3.94 0.40 3.09
C THR A 15 4.40 -0.21 4.41
N THR A 16 4.53 -1.54 4.49
CA THR A 16 5.01 -2.22 5.71
C THR A 16 6.45 -1.85 6.07
N ALA A 17 7.31 -1.61 5.09
CA ALA A 17 8.69 -1.17 5.35
C ALA A 17 8.68 0.26 5.90
N ILE A 18 7.94 1.17 5.25
CA ILE A 18 7.73 2.56 5.69
C ILE A 18 7.18 2.62 7.11
N GLN A 19 6.11 1.87 7.41
CA GLN A 19 5.45 1.89 8.72
C GLN A 19 6.34 1.33 9.84
N LYS A 20 7.08 0.25 9.58
CA LYS A 20 8.05 -0.30 10.55
C LYS A 20 9.22 0.64 10.78
N PHE A 21 9.76 1.23 9.71
CA PHE A 21 10.82 2.23 9.81
C PHE A 21 10.35 3.42 10.64
N ALA A 22 9.20 4.01 10.31
CA ALA A 22 8.68 5.16 11.04
C ALA A 22 8.43 4.82 12.52
N TYR A 23 7.83 3.67 12.83
CA TYR A 23 7.60 3.21 14.21
C TYR A 23 8.91 3.11 15.02
N ASN A 24 9.94 2.48 14.44
CA ASN A 24 11.20 2.22 15.14
C ASN A 24 12.08 3.46 15.27
N ASN A 25 11.98 4.41 14.33
CA ASN A 25 12.95 5.51 14.22
C ASN A 25 12.40 6.86 14.67
N PHE A 26 11.15 7.17 14.35
CA PHE A 26 10.63 8.50 14.62
C PHE A 26 10.19 8.63 16.08
N LYS A 27 9.88 7.52 16.78
CA LYS A 27 9.56 7.55 18.22
C LYS A 27 10.67 8.17 19.08
N HIS A 28 11.91 8.09 18.61
CA HIS A 28 13.08 8.64 19.30
C HIS A 28 13.60 9.93 18.64
N ASN A 29 12.89 10.46 17.65
CA ASN A 29 13.28 11.64 16.92
C ASN A 29 12.59 12.88 17.50
N SER A 30 13.33 13.95 17.76
CA SER A 30 12.77 15.20 18.32
C SER A 30 12.08 16.08 17.27
N ARG A 31 12.35 15.86 15.98
CA ARG A 31 11.85 16.66 14.86
C ARG A 31 10.58 16.05 14.22
N ILE A 32 10.43 14.72 14.29
CA ILE A 32 9.29 13.99 13.72
C ILE A 32 8.48 13.32 14.83
N TYR A 33 7.16 13.41 14.75
CA TYR A 33 6.26 12.71 15.64
C TYR A 33 5.25 11.85 14.87
N LEU A 34 4.99 10.63 15.38
CA LEU A 34 3.83 9.82 14.99
C LEU A 34 2.85 9.83 16.16
N PRO A 35 1.58 10.16 15.93
CA PRO A 35 0.56 10.02 16.96
C PRO A 35 0.38 8.56 17.36
N GLU A 36 0.15 8.31 18.64
CA GLU A 36 -0.26 7.02 19.19
C GLU A 36 -1.73 6.72 18.86
N THR A 37 -2.55 7.76 18.69
CA THR A 37 -3.93 7.58 18.21
C THR A 37 -3.94 6.96 16.82
N GLY A 38 -4.70 5.86 16.66
CA GLY A 38 -4.94 5.24 15.36
C GLY A 38 -4.17 3.96 15.10
N TRP A 39 -3.20 3.60 15.93
CA TRP A 39 -2.33 2.45 15.73
C TRP A 39 -3.06 1.11 15.82
N TRP A 40 -2.98 0.29 14.78
CA TRP A 40 -3.54 -1.07 14.81
C TRP A 40 -2.68 -2.03 15.64
N LYS A 41 -1.40 -2.12 15.28
CA LYS A 41 -0.36 -2.92 15.96
C LYS A 41 0.99 -2.24 15.75
N GLN A 42 1.95 -2.52 16.63
CA GLN A 42 3.31 -1.97 16.53
C GLN A 42 3.92 -2.23 15.13
N GLY A 43 4.21 -1.16 14.40
CA GLY A 43 4.75 -1.22 13.03
C GLY A 43 3.76 -1.47 11.89
N GLU A 44 2.44 -1.51 12.15
CA GLU A 44 1.39 -1.68 11.13
C GLU A 44 0.63 -0.36 10.81
N GLY A 45 1.16 0.80 11.18
CA GLY A 45 0.55 2.10 10.86
C GLY A 45 -0.80 2.38 11.54
N HIS A 46 -1.45 3.46 11.08
CA HIS A 46 -2.60 4.10 11.75
C HIS A 46 -3.94 3.62 11.18
N HIS A 47 -4.13 2.30 11.01
CA HIS A 47 -5.34 1.79 10.36
C HIS A 47 -6.64 2.14 11.10
N HIS A 48 -6.61 2.35 12.42
CA HIS A 48 -7.82 2.76 13.15
C HIS A 48 -8.29 4.18 12.82
N LEU A 49 -7.44 5.02 12.19
CA LEU A 49 -7.83 6.33 11.64
C LEU A 49 -8.59 6.22 10.31
N ALA A 50 -8.45 5.11 9.59
CA ALA A 50 -9.17 4.92 8.33
C ALA A 50 -10.64 4.56 8.53
N ALA A 51 -11.07 4.40 9.81
CA ALA A 51 -12.34 3.74 10.15
C ALA A 51 -12.39 2.31 9.59
N ASN A 52 -13.25 1.45 10.14
CA ASN A 52 -13.41 0.11 9.55
C ASN A 52 -14.05 0.29 8.16
N LEU A 53 -13.30 0.05 7.07
CA LEU A 53 -13.75 0.22 5.68
C LEU A 53 -15.08 -0.51 5.34
N ASN A 54 -15.53 -1.42 6.20
CA ASN A 54 -16.70 -2.28 6.01
C ASN A 54 -17.93 -1.90 6.87
N TYR A 55 -17.88 -0.83 7.67
CA TYR A 55 -19.02 -0.40 8.50
C TYR A 55 -19.37 1.07 8.25
N GLU A 56 -20.64 1.41 8.43
CA GLU A 56 -21.07 2.81 8.54
C GLU A 56 -20.45 3.41 9.80
N VAL A 57 -19.27 4.02 9.65
CA VAL A 57 -18.68 4.83 10.71
C VAL A 57 -19.33 6.20 10.68
N ARG A 58 -19.83 6.61 11.85
CA ARG A 58 -20.40 7.93 12.03
C ARG A 58 -19.32 8.98 11.81
N GLU A 59 -19.70 10.08 11.17
CA GLU A 59 -18.80 11.19 10.90
C GLU A 59 -18.19 11.76 12.17
N GLU A 60 -18.96 11.81 13.27
CA GLU A 60 -18.49 12.23 14.59
C GLU A 60 -17.33 11.38 15.11
N ASP A 61 -17.47 10.04 15.07
CA ASP A 61 -16.44 9.11 15.55
C ASP A 61 -15.14 9.22 14.75
N LEU A 62 -15.25 9.46 13.44
CA LEU A 62 -14.09 9.69 12.58
C LEU A 62 -13.44 11.04 12.91
N SER A 63 -14.24 12.10 13.06
CA SER A 63 -13.75 13.44 13.40
C SER A 63 -13.01 13.43 14.74
N GLU A 64 -13.59 12.81 15.77
CA GLU A 64 -13.00 12.71 17.11
C GLU A 64 -11.63 12.03 17.08
N LYS A 65 -11.50 10.90 16.38
CA LYS A 65 -10.22 10.20 16.26
C LYS A 65 -9.15 11.02 15.55
N TRP A 66 -9.52 11.73 14.48
CA TRP A 66 -8.58 12.60 13.78
C TRP A 66 -8.23 13.84 14.60
N GLU A 67 -9.16 14.36 15.39
CA GLU A 67 -8.91 15.46 16.34
C GLU A 67 -7.96 15.04 17.46
N MET A 68 -8.11 13.83 18.01
CA MET A 68 -7.17 13.25 18.97
C MET A 68 -5.76 13.15 18.38
N ALA A 69 -5.61 12.56 17.19
CA ALA A 69 -4.32 12.45 16.51
C ALA A 69 -3.71 13.83 16.20
N ALA A 70 -4.54 14.80 15.80
CA ALA A 70 -4.09 16.17 15.54
C ALA A 70 -3.63 16.87 16.84
N ASN A 71 -4.34 16.70 17.94
CA ASN A 71 -3.94 17.27 19.22
C ASN A 71 -2.61 16.68 19.72
N GLU A 72 -2.39 15.36 19.59
CA GLU A 72 -1.09 14.76 19.91
C GLU A 72 0.06 15.36 19.07
N LEU A 73 -0.19 15.60 17.78
CA LEU A 73 0.78 16.27 16.89
C LEU A 73 1.09 17.71 17.34
N VAL A 74 0.08 18.47 17.77
CA VAL A 74 0.27 19.82 18.33
C VAL A 74 1.10 19.75 19.60
N ASP A 75 0.69 18.91 20.54
CA ASP A 75 1.26 18.77 21.89
C ASP A 75 2.69 18.25 21.86
N SER A 76 3.03 17.42 20.86
CA SER A 76 4.40 16.90 20.68
C SER A 76 5.44 18.01 20.45
N GLY A 77 5.02 19.18 19.96
CA GLY A 77 5.93 20.25 19.58
C GLY A 77 6.77 19.97 18.32
N ALA A 78 6.66 18.78 17.71
CA ALA A 78 7.47 18.38 16.58
C ALA A 78 7.25 19.27 15.35
N GLU A 79 8.29 19.38 14.52
CA GLU A 79 8.24 20.13 13.25
C GLU A 79 7.47 19.36 12.17
N ILE A 80 7.56 18.03 12.21
CA ILE A 80 7.02 17.12 11.21
C ILE A 80 6.07 16.13 11.89
N GLY A 81 4.82 16.12 11.46
CA GLY A 81 3.87 15.06 11.73
C GLY A 81 3.91 13.98 10.64
N PHE A 82 3.84 12.71 11.04
CA PHE A 82 3.73 11.60 10.09
C PHE A 82 2.60 10.64 10.46
N ILE A 83 1.59 10.53 9.59
CA ILE A 83 0.50 9.56 9.72
C ILE A 83 0.50 8.70 8.46
N SER A 84 0.40 7.38 8.64
CA SER A 84 0.57 6.41 7.55
C SER A 84 -0.41 5.26 7.67
N SER A 85 -1.13 4.98 6.58
CA SER A 85 -2.01 3.82 6.45
C SER A 85 -2.35 3.58 4.99
N GLU A 86 -2.15 2.36 4.49
CA GLU A 86 -2.56 1.99 3.13
C GLU A 86 -4.09 1.95 2.95
N GLN A 87 -4.84 1.92 4.05
CA GLN A 87 -6.30 1.95 4.02
C GLN A 87 -6.82 3.34 3.58
N PHE A 88 -6.00 4.39 3.67
CA PHE A 88 -6.42 5.75 3.36
C PHE A 88 -6.75 5.95 1.87
N CYS A 89 -6.04 5.28 0.93
CA CYS A 89 -6.39 5.37 -0.49
C CYS A 89 -7.77 4.75 -0.81
N PHE A 90 -8.34 3.95 0.09
CA PHE A 90 -9.65 3.32 -0.09
C PHE A 90 -10.79 4.07 0.61
N LEU A 91 -10.50 5.18 1.29
CA LEU A 91 -11.53 5.98 1.94
C LEU A 91 -12.53 6.53 0.93
N ARG A 92 -13.80 6.59 1.34
CA ARG A 92 -14.85 7.23 0.56
C ARG A 92 -14.64 8.75 0.59
N PRO A 93 -15.08 9.48 -0.46
CA PRO A 93 -14.93 10.94 -0.49
C PRO A 93 -15.47 11.67 0.74
N ALA A 94 -16.59 11.21 1.30
CA ALA A 94 -17.15 11.78 2.54
C ALA A 94 -16.18 11.66 3.72
N GLN A 95 -15.47 10.54 3.86
CA GLN A 95 -14.49 10.33 4.94
C GLN A 95 -13.27 11.25 4.75
N VAL A 96 -12.78 11.41 3.51
CA VAL A 96 -11.66 12.32 3.23
C VAL A 96 -12.05 13.78 3.51
N LYS A 97 -13.30 14.18 3.24
CA LYS A 97 -13.83 15.51 3.59
C LYS A 97 -13.81 15.78 5.10
N VAL A 98 -14.14 14.77 5.91
CA VAL A 98 -14.04 14.87 7.38
C VAL A 98 -12.59 15.09 7.80
N ILE A 99 -11.67 14.29 7.27
CA ILE A 99 -10.23 14.40 7.56
C ILE A 99 -9.72 15.79 7.18
N HIS A 100 -10.01 16.25 5.97
CA HIS A 100 -9.65 17.58 5.51
C HIS A 100 -10.18 18.66 6.48
N ARG A 101 -11.48 18.64 6.81
CA ARG A 101 -12.08 19.61 7.74
C ARG A 101 -11.46 19.60 9.13
N VAL A 102 -10.99 18.45 9.62
CA VAL A 102 -10.25 18.38 10.89
C VAL A 102 -8.88 19.02 10.74
N LEU A 103 -8.08 18.56 9.77
CA LEU A 103 -6.68 18.94 9.66
C LEU A 103 -6.48 20.40 9.26
N THR A 104 -7.36 20.99 8.44
CA THR A 104 -7.25 22.40 8.04
C THR A 104 -7.62 23.41 9.15
N ARG A 105 -8.01 22.94 10.35
CA ARG A 105 -8.17 23.81 11.53
C ARG A 105 -6.82 24.17 12.16
N TYR A 106 -5.77 23.44 11.80
CA TYR A 106 -4.42 23.59 12.34
C TYR A 106 -3.53 24.26 11.30
N ASP A 107 -2.55 25.04 11.76
CA ASP A 107 -1.58 25.75 10.90
C ASP A 107 -0.44 24.82 10.46
N TRP A 108 -0.78 23.88 9.57
CA TRP A 108 0.16 22.92 9.00
C TRP A 108 0.20 22.99 7.49
N GLU A 109 1.39 22.82 6.93
CA GLU A 109 1.55 22.45 5.53
C GLU A 109 1.28 20.94 5.40
N ILE A 110 0.12 20.57 4.88
CA ILE A 110 -0.29 19.17 4.75
C ILE A 110 0.19 18.63 3.40
N LYS A 111 0.92 17.52 3.40
CA LYS A 111 1.38 16.80 2.22
C LYS A 111 0.83 15.39 2.18
N ILE A 112 0.33 14.97 1.02
CA ILE A 112 -0.22 13.63 0.80
C ILE A 112 0.80 12.81 0.01
N ILE A 113 1.32 11.74 0.61
CA ILE A 113 2.28 10.85 -0.04
C ILE A 113 1.54 9.64 -0.60
N PHE A 114 1.64 9.42 -1.91
CA PHE A 114 1.01 8.30 -2.59
C PHE A 114 2.02 7.48 -3.40
N PHE A 115 2.56 6.44 -2.78
CA PHE A 115 3.32 5.42 -3.51
C PHE A 115 2.37 4.53 -4.30
N VAL A 116 2.62 4.46 -5.61
CA VAL A 116 1.91 3.61 -6.56
C VAL A 116 2.85 2.57 -7.16
N ARG A 117 2.31 1.53 -7.77
CA ARG A 117 3.07 0.47 -8.45
C ARG A 117 2.34 0.14 -9.73
N SER A 118 3.00 -0.42 -10.75
CA SER A 118 2.26 -0.88 -11.95
C SER A 118 1.04 -1.72 -11.58
N GLN A 119 -0.12 -1.43 -12.19
CA GLN A 119 -1.37 -2.13 -11.86
C GLN A 119 -1.27 -3.62 -12.15
N LEU A 120 -0.45 -4.01 -13.13
CA LEU A 120 -0.16 -5.41 -13.40
C LEU A 120 0.49 -6.09 -12.18
N ASP A 121 1.59 -5.54 -11.66
CA ASP A 121 2.25 -6.12 -10.49
C ASP A 121 1.37 -6.04 -9.25
N LEU A 122 0.61 -4.94 -9.10
CA LEU A 122 -0.24 -4.69 -7.95
C LEU A 122 -1.43 -5.67 -7.91
N ALA A 123 -2.08 -5.90 -9.06
CA ALA A 123 -3.18 -6.85 -9.20
C ALA A 123 -2.69 -8.28 -8.92
N LEU A 124 -1.57 -8.68 -9.52
CA LEU A 124 -1.01 -10.01 -9.30
C LEU A 124 -0.57 -10.20 -7.84
N SER A 125 0.13 -9.23 -7.25
CA SER A 125 0.55 -9.30 -5.85
C SER A 125 -0.64 -9.35 -4.89
N SER A 126 -1.72 -8.61 -5.19
CA SER A 126 -2.96 -8.62 -4.42
C SER A 126 -3.68 -9.95 -4.53
N TYR A 127 -3.78 -10.53 -5.73
CA TYR A 127 -4.36 -11.85 -5.96
C TYR A 127 -3.61 -12.93 -5.19
N MET A 128 -2.28 -12.96 -5.32
CA MET A 128 -1.42 -13.92 -4.60
C MET A 128 -1.53 -13.76 -3.08
N GLN A 129 -1.67 -12.53 -2.58
CA GLN A 129 -1.88 -12.30 -1.16
C GLN A 129 -3.23 -12.83 -0.69
N LYS A 130 -4.31 -12.63 -1.46
CA LYS A 130 -5.64 -13.15 -1.10
C LYS A 130 -5.67 -14.67 -1.12
N LEU A 131 -5.04 -15.33 -2.11
CA LEU A 131 -4.94 -16.80 -2.17
C LEU A 131 -4.28 -17.44 -0.94
N LYS A 132 -3.43 -16.71 -0.21
CA LYS A 132 -2.83 -17.20 1.05
C LYS A 132 -3.88 -17.40 2.14
N HIS A 133 -4.92 -16.56 2.15
CA HIS A 133 -5.91 -16.49 3.24
C HIS A 133 -7.29 -16.98 2.83
N THR A 134 -7.57 -17.03 1.53
CA THR A 134 -8.85 -17.41 0.93
C THR A 134 -8.63 -18.58 -0.02
N SER A 135 -9.56 -19.54 -0.06
CA SER A 135 -9.46 -20.67 -0.98
C SER A 135 -9.66 -20.25 -2.43
N PHE A 136 -9.08 -21.01 -3.36
CA PHE A 136 -9.27 -20.79 -4.79
C PHE A 136 -10.74 -20.93 -5.19
N ARG A 137 -11.52 -21.80 -4.53
CA ARG A 137 -12.97 -21.96 -4.78
C ARG A 137 -13.73 -20.66 -4.55
N GLU A 138 -13.41 -19.97 -3.46
CA GLU A 138 -14.05 -18.70 -3.11
C GLU A 138 -13.52 -17.54 -3.98
N LEU A 139 -12.20 -17.43 -4.11
CA LEU A 139 -11.56 -16.30 -4.81
C LEU A 139 -11.73 -16.37 -6.33
N GLY A 140 -11.66 -17.58 -6.90
CA GLY A 140 -11.66 -17.83 -8.34
C GLY A 140 -10.34 -17.54 -9.04
N SER A 141 -10.38 -17.56 -10.38
CA SER A 141 -9.24 -17.28 -11.25
C SER A 141 -8.75 -15.83 -11.14
N PHE A 142 -7.52 -15.58 -11.60
CA PHE A 142 -6.99 -14.22 -11.66
C PHE A 142 -7.83 -13.29 -12.54
N GLU A 143 -8.31 -13.77 -13.70
CA GLU A 143 -9.25 -13.03 -14.57
C GLU A 143 -10.51 -12.61 -13.81
N LYS A 144 -11.14 -13.55 -13.09
CA LYS A 144 -12.34 -13.25 -12.28
C LYS A 144 -12.03 -12.23 -11.19
N PHE A 145 -10.93 -12.44 -10.45
CA PHE A 145 -10.47 -11.50 -9.42
C PHE A 145 -10.26 -10.09 -9.99
N PHE A 146 -9.54 -9.97 -11.12
CA PHE A 146 -9.28 -8.68 -11.74
C PHE A 146 -10.58 -8.00 -12.19
N SER A 147 -11.47 -8.73 -12.86
CA SER A 147 -12.75 -8.18 -13.34
C SER A 147 -13.61 -7.58 -12.21
N LEU A 148 -13.61 -8.23 -11.03
CA LEU A 148 -14.37 -7.79 -9.86
C LEU A 148 -13.71 -6.61 -9.11
N HIS A 149 -12.39 -6.46 -9.23
CA HIS A 149 -11.60 -5.52 -8.42
C HIS A 149 -10.85 -4.46 -9.24
N LYS A 150 -11.02 -4.38 -10.56
CA LYS A 150 -10.27 -3.44 -11.42
C LYS A 150 -10.33 -1.98 -10.95
N ASN A 151 -11.48 -1.51 -10.46
CA ASN A 151 -11.65 -0.15 -9.93
C ASN A 151 -10.84 0.08 -8.64
N SER A 152 -10.42 -0.98 -7.95
CA SER A 152 -9.49 -0.95 -6.82
C SER A 152 -8.03 -0.89 -7.23
N PHE A 153 -7.72 -0.69 -8.51
CA PHE A 153 -6.36 -0.43 -9.01
C PHE A 153 -6.28 0.86 -9.84
N ASP A 154 -7.38 1.60 -9.97
CA ASP A 154 -7.42 2.89 -10.66
C ASP A 154 -6.83 3.99 -9.75
N PHE A 155 -5.58 4.40 -10.03
CA PHE A 155 -4.89 5.41 -9.22
C PHE A 155 -5.52 6.79 -9.34
N GLN A 156 -5.99 7.15 -10.53
CA GLN A 156 -6.64 8.43 -10.78
C GLN A 156 -7.90 8.55 -9.91
N HIS A 157 -8.72 7.50 -9.88
CA HIS A 157 -9.92 7.47 -9.05
C HIS A 157 -9.59 7.62 -7.55
N ARG A 158 -8.52 6.98 -7.06
CA ARG A 158 -8.16 6.98 -5.64
C ARG A 158 -7.61 8.31 -5.17
N ILE A 159 -6.80 8.98 -5.98
CA ILE A 159 -6.17 10.24 -5.61
C ILE A 159 -7.08 11.46 -5.85
N ALA A 160 -8.09 11.34 -6.72
CA ALA A 160 -8.93 12.48 -7.14
C ALA A 160 -9.51 13.31 -5.98
N VAL A 161 -10.07 12.68 -4.94
CA VAL A 161 -10.62 13.43 -3.80
C VAL A 161 -9.55 14.09 -2.94
N TRP A 162 -8.37 13.50 -2.87
CA TRP A 162 -7.23 14.10 -2.16
C TRP A 162 -6.71 15.32 -2.94
N GLU A 163 -6.65 15.23 -4.26
CA GLU A 163 -6.32 16.36 -5.13
C GLU A 163 -7.34 17.50 -5.00
N GLU A 164 -8.64 17.17 -5.07
CA GLU A 164 -9.73 18.15 -4.95
C GLU A 164 -9.66 18.96 -3.65
N LEU A 165 -9.33 18.30 -2.54
CA LEU A 165 -9.36 18.90 -1.21
C LEU A 165 -8.02 19.54 -0.82
N PHE A 166 -6.90 18.89 -1.11
CA PHE A 166 -5.58 19.35 -0.66
C PHE A 166 -4.80 20.11 -1.75
N GLY A 167 -5.23 20.08 -3.01
CA GLY A 167 -4.52 20.72 -4.11
C GLY A 167 -3.35 19.87 -4.65
N LEU A 168 -3.06 20.03 -5.94
CA LEU A 168 -2.04 19.25 -6.65
C LEU A 168 -0.63 19.46 -6.06
N GLU A 169 -0.33 20.68 -5.64
CA GLU A 169 0.94 21.10 -5.03
C GLU A 169 1.25 20.42 -3.68
N ASN A 170 0.24 19.82 -3.07
CA ASN A 170 0.36 19.08 -1.82
C ASN A 170 0.38 17.56 -2.03
N LEU A 171 0.25 17.09 -3.27
CA LEU A 171 0.35 15.67 -3.60
C LEU A 171 1.78 15.31 -4.00
N ILE A 172 2.33 14.29 -3.34
CA ILE A 172 3.64 13.73 -3.61
C ILE A 172 3.45 12.28 -4.05
N VAL A 173 3.46 12.05 -5.35
CA VAL A 173 3.29 10.71 -5.92
C VAL A 173 4.67 10.16 -6.30
N ARG A 174 4.89 8.87 -6.03
CA ARG A 174 6.11 8.15 -6.39
C ARG A 174 5.79 6.77 -6.93
N LEU A 175 6.55 6.33 -7.92
CA LEU A 175 6.45 4.97 -8.46
C LEU A 175 7.36 4.02 -7.66
N TYR A 176 6.74 3.09 -6.95
CA TYR A 176 7.39 1.93 -6.35
C TYR A 176 7.72 0.90 -7.43
N ASP A 177 8.92 1.02 -7.99
CA ASP A 177 9.49 0.06 -8.92
C ASP A 177 10.92 -0.30 -8.52
N LYS A 178 11.24 -1.60 -8.48
CA LYS A 178 12.59 -2.08 -8.12
C LYS A 178 13.67 -1.63 -9.11
N ALA A 179 13.29 -1.29 -10.34
CA ALA A 179 14.22 -0.75 -11.33
C ALA A 179 14.60 0.72 -11.07
N LEU A 180 13.79 1.43 -10.27
CA LEU A 180 14.00 2.84 -9.94
C LEU A 180 14.45 3.03 -8.49
N VAL A 181 14.02 2.13 -7.60
CA VAL A 181 14.13 2.29 -6.16
C VAL A 181 14.80 1.06 -5.58
N GLU A 182 16.04 1.23 -5.10
CA GLU A 182 16.71 0.18 -4.32
C GLU A 182 16.04 0.06 -2.94
N ASN A 183 15.71 1.20 -2.32
CA ASN A 183 15.13 1.27 -0.98
C ASN A 183 14.04 2.36 -0.87
N VAL A 184 12.83 1.96 -0.46
CA VAL A 184 11.69 2.87 -0.28
C VAL A 184 11.87 3.82 0.90
N ILE A 185 12.75 3.48 1.85
CA ILE A 185 13.06 4.34 3.00
C ILE A 185 13.84 5.57 2.57
N ASP A 186 14.76 5.44 1.61
CA ASP A 186 15.55 6.56 1.12
C ASP A 186 14.64 7.60 0.43
N GLN A 187 13.65 7.13 -0.34
CA GLN A 187 12.62 8.00 -0.91
C GLN A 187 11.75 8.68 0.16
N LEU A 188 11.43 7.97 1.24
CA LEU A 188 10.69 8.56 2.35
C LEU A 188 11.50 9.66 3.03
N ASN A 189 12.80 9.42 3.29
CA ASN A 189 13.70 10.39 3.87
C ASN A 189 13.83 11.65 2.98
N GLU A 190 13.96 11.47 1.66
CA GLU A 190 13.96 12.56 0.68
C GLU A 190 12.67 13.39 0.78
N ILE A 191 11.49 12.74 0.77
CA ILE A 191 10.18 13.41 0.84
C ILE A 191 10.01 14.18 2.17
N LEU A 192 10.46 13.60 3.27
CA LEU A 192 10.37 14.21 4.59
C LEU A 192 11.44 15.27 4.85
N GLU A 193 12.43 15.41 3.96
CA GLU A 193 13.59 16.31 4.11
C GLU A 193 14.37 16.02 5.40
N VAL A 194 14.65 14.74 5.63
CA VAL A 194 15.37 14.22 6.81
C VAL A 194 16.42 13.20 6.40
N ASP A 195 17.40 13.01 7.26
CA ASP A 195 18.44 11.99 7.11
C ASP A 195 18.40 11.10 8.35
N ILE A 196 17.56 10.06 8.28
CA ILE A 196 17.33 9.13 9.39
C ILE A 196 17.77 7.74 8.93
N GLU A 197 18.87 7.28 9.51
CA GLU A 197 19.33 5.91 9.34
C GLU A 197 18.41 4.93 10.10
N PRO A 198 18.16 3.74 9.57
CA PRO A 198 17.41 2.71 10.29
C PRO A 198 18.11 2.34 11.60
N ALA A 199 17.40 2.50 12.72
CA ALA A 199 17.82 2.04 14.02
C ALA A 199 18.16 0.54 13.95
N PRO A 200 19.18 0.08 14.70
CA PRO A 200 19.54 -1.33 14.73
C PRO A 200 18.34 -2.11 15.25
N VAL A 201 17.64 -2.79 14.34
CA VAL A 201 16.57 -3.71 14.72
C VAL A 201 17.26 -4.99 15.16
N ALA A 202 17.00 -5.45 16.38
CA ALA A 202 17.40 -6.80 16.79
C ALA A 202 16.94 -7.76 15.68
N GLU A 203 17.86 -8.57 15.14
CA GLU A 203 17.53 -9.50 14.06
C GLU A 203 16.27 -10.26 14.47
N PRO A 204 15.21 -10.27 13.64
CA PRO A 204 14.03 -11.01 14.00
C PRO A 204 14.45 -12.48 14.16
N ALA A 205 14.13 -13.08 15.32
CA ALA A 205 14.45 -14.48 15.68
C ALA A 205 13.94 -15.52 14.65
N SER A 206 13.20 -15.07 13.64
CA SER A 206 13.07 -15.75 12.36
C SER A 206 13.02 -14.71 11.24
N PRO A 207 13.65 -14.95 10.08
CA PRO A 207 13.41 -14.16 8.89
C PRO A 207 12.02 -14.50 8.36
N ARG A 208 10.95 -14.05 9.03
CA ARG A 208 9.63 -13.88 8.41
C ARG A 208 9.70 -12.67 7.48
N ALA A 209 10.62 -12.69 6.53
CA ALA A 209 10.43 -11.93 5.31
C ALA A 209 9.11 -12.44 4.72
N ASN A 210 8.19 -11.53 4.45
CA ASN A 210 6.89 -11.82 3.86
C ASN A 210 7.10 -12.28 2.41
N PHE A 211 7.67 -13.47 2.22
CA PHE A 211 7.96 -14.00 0.91
C PHE A 211 6.62 -14.22 0.19
N SER A 212 6.57 -13.74 -1.05
CA SER A 212 5.45 -13.99 -1.93
C SER A 212 5.57 -15.42 -2.46
N ILE A 213 4.45 -16.12 -2.53
CA ILE A 213 4.38 -17.39 -3.26
C ILE A 213 4.65 -17.05 -4.73
N ILE A 214 5.46 -17.86 -5.41
CA ILE A 214 5.69 -17.68 -6.84
C ILE A 214 4.39 -18.01 -7.62
N PRO A 215 4.02 -17.26 -8.67
CA PRO A 215 2.74 -17.47 -9.34
C PRO A 215 2.55 -18.88 -9.93
N GLU A 216 3.64 -19.58 -10.24
CA GLU A 216 3.67 -20.97 -10.71
C GLU A 216 3.00 -21.94 -9.73
N CYS A 217 2.93 -21.61 -8.44
CA CYS A 217 2.28 -22.45 -7.44
C CYS A 217 0.76 -22.34 -7.41
N ILE A 218 0.13 -21.47 -8.22
CA ILE A 218 -1.34 -21.31 -8.23
C ILE A 218 -2.04 -22.64 -8.56
N GLU A 219 -1.56 -23.40 -9.54
CA GLU A 219 -2.17 -24.70 -9.89
C GLU A 219 -2.06 -25.71 -8.75
N LEU A 220 -0.99 -25.66 -7.94
CA LEU A 220 -0.88 -26.50 -6.73
C LEU A 220 -1.88 -26.08 -5.65
N ILE A 221 -2.08 -24.77 -5.47
CA ILE A 221 -3.09 -24.24 -4.54
C ILE A 221 -4.49 -24.65 -4.98
N LYS A 222 -4.80 -24.48 -6.26
CA LYS A 222 -6.06 -24.89 -6.86
C LYS A 222 -6.30 -26.38 -6.69
N PHE A 223 -5.32 -27.22 -7.04
CA PHE A 223 -5.43 -28.66 -6.87
C PHE A 223 -5.68 -29.06 -5.40
N TYR A 224 -4.96 -28.45 -4.46
CA TYR A 224 -5.18 -28.68 -3.03
C TYR A 224 -6.60 -28.27 -2.61
N ASP A 225 -7.03 -27.07 -2.99
CA ASP A 225 -8.34 -26.52 -2.62
C ASP A 225 -9.48 -27.34 -3.25
N GLU A 226 -9.35 -27.83 -4.49
CA GLU A 226 -10.35 -28.68 -5.14
C GLU A 226 -10.48 -30.07 -4.48
N ASN A 227 -9.40 -30.60 -3.90
CA ASN A 227 -9.34 -31.95 -3.33
C ASN A 227 -9.40 -31.99 -1.79
N THR A 228 -9.59 -30.85 -1.13
CA THR A 228 -9.76 -30.77 0.32
C THR A 228 -10.97 -29.90 0.67
N PRO A 229 -11.65 -30.07 1.82
CA PRO A 229 -12.71 -29.15 2.24
C PRO A 229 -12.18 -27.76 2.60
N ASP A 230 -12.96 -26.69 2.36
CA ASP A 230 -12.55 -25.31 2.70
C ASP A 230 -12.33 -25.11 4.21
N SER A 231 -13.02 -25.89 5.04
CA SER A 231 -12.84 -25.93 6.50
C SER A 231 -11.59 -26.69 6.97
N SER A 232 -10.73 -27.12 6.04
CA SER A 232 -9.51 -27.85 6.37
C SER A 232 -8.56 -27.00 7.22
N ALA A 233 -8.43 -27.36 8.49
CA ALA A 233 -7.44 -26.79 9.41
C ALA A 233 -5.98 -26.97 8.93
N LYS A 234 -5.75 -27.80 7.91
CA LYS A 234 -4.43 -28.05 7.31
C LYS A 234 -4.06 -27.06 6.20
N ARG A 235 -5.00 -26.28 5.65
CA ARG A 235 -4.71 -25.34 4.56
C ARG A 235 -3.66 -24.29 4.96
N PRO A 236 -3.72 -23.65 6.14
CA PRO A 236 -2.70 -22.69 6.55
C PRO A 236 -1.29 -23.30 6.60
N GLU A 237 -1.18 -24.55 7.06
CA GLU A 237 0.09 -25.30 7.10
C GLU A 237 0.61 -25.61 5.69
N PHE A 238 -0.28 -26.04 4.78
CA PHE A 238 0.05 -26.27 3.37
C PHE A 238 0.59 -25.00 2.70
N ILE A 239 -0.14 -23.88 2.81
CA ILE A 239 0.27 -22.58 2.25
C ILE A 239 1.62 -22.14 2.84
N SER A 240 1.82 -22.30 4.15
CA SER A 240 3.09 -21.96 4.82
C SER A 240 4.26 -22.76 4.25
N LYS A 241 4.12 -24.09 4.13
CA LYS A 241 5.12 -24.97 3.52
C LYS A 241 5.40 -24.61 2.07
N LEU A 242 4.35 -24.28 1.31
CA LEU A 242 4.46 -23.88 -0.09
C LEU A 242 5.23 -22.56 -0.25
N ILE A 243 5.03 -21.58 0.64
CA ILE A 243 5.83 -20.35 0.68
C ILE A 243 7.31 -20.68 0.86
N THR A 244 7.65 -21.53 1.84
CA THR A 244 9.05 -21.91 2.10
C THR A 244 9.66 -22.68 0.93
N LEU A 245 8.93 -23.61 0.33
CA LEU A 245 9.41 -24.39 -0.81
C LEU A 245 9.58 -23.52 -2.06
N SER A 246 8.64 -22.61 -2.32
CA SER A 246 8.67 -21.72 -3.50
C SER A 246 9.92 -20.84 -3.56
N GLN A 247 10.53 -20.53 -2.40
CA GLN A 247 11.80 -19.78 -2.34
C GLN A 247 13.00 -20.58 -2.86
N LYS A 248 12.93 -21.91 -2.76
CA LYS A 248 13.96 -22.83 -3.25
C LYS A 248 13.73 -23.24 -4.70
N MET A 249 12.58 -22.89 -5.27
CA MET A 249 12.26 -23.16 -6.66
C MET A 249 12.87 -22.07 -7.54
N ALA A 250 13.56 -22.47 -8.60
CA ALA A 250 13.86 -21.55 -9.68
C ALA A 250 12.54 -21.09 -10.31
N ARG A 251 12.41 -19.80 -10.62
CA ARG A 251 11.32 -19.34 -11.48
C ARG A 251 11.44 -20.04 -12.83
N CYS A 252 10.31 -20.44 -13.42
CA CYS A 252 10.35 -21.04 -14.74
C CYS A 252 10.96 -20.03 -15.73
N SER A 253 12.14 -20.37 -16.25
CA SER A 253 12.85 -19.59 -17.27
C SER A 253 12.26 -19.76 -18.67
N ALA A 254 11.34 -20.72 -18.84
CA ALA A 254 10.61 -20.94 -20.08
C ALA A 254 9.50 -19.90 -20.19
N GLY A 255 9.40 -19.22 -21.34
CA GLY A 255 8.49 -18.11 -21.64
C GLY A 255 6.98 -18.39 -21.59
N ILE A 256 6.52 -19.25 -20.68
CA ILE A 256 5.11 -19.42 -20.31
C ILE A 256 4.75 -18.27 -19.39
N LYS A 257 4.16 -17.22 -19.96
CA LYS A 257 3.47 -16.20 -19.20
C LYS A 257 2.15 -16.80 -18.68
N LEU A 258 2.14 -17.22 -17.42
CA LEU A 258 0.98 -17.80 -16.72
C LEU A 258 -0.31 -16.98 -16.88
N PHE A 259 -0.18 -15.66 -17.08
CA PHE A 259 -1.30 -14.73 -17.19
C PHE A 259 -1.24 -13.90 -18.48
N ALA A 260 -0.73 -14.46 -19.59
CA ALA A 260 -0.49 -13.69 -20.81
C ALA A 260 -1.72 -12.92 -21.33
N LYS A 261 -2.91 -13.51 -21.18
CA LYS A 261 -4.21 -12.94 -21.59
C LYS A 261 -4.68 -11.87 -20.60
N GLU A 262 -4.64 -12.17 -19.31
CA GLU A 262 -5.02 -11.24 -18.25
C GLU A 262 -4.09 -10.03 -18.20
N GLU A 263 -2.79 -10.24 -18.44
CA GLU A 263 -1.80 -9.18 -18.63
C GLU A 263 -2.25 -8.20 -19.73
N LEU A 264 -2.65 -8.71 -20.90
CA LEU A 264 -3.14 -7.88 -21.99
C LEU A 264 -4.40 -7.11 -21.58
N GLN A 265 -5.36 -7.78 -20.91
CA GLN A 265 -6.58 -7.12 -20.43
C GLN A 265 -6.26 -5.98 -19.44
N ILE A 266 -5.33 -6.19 -18.51
CA ILE A 266 -4.89 -5.17 -17.55
C ILE A 266 -4.20 -4.02 -18.29
N ILE A 267 -3.31 -4.36 -19.23
CA ILE A 267 -2.56 -3.37 -20.02
C ILE A 267 -3.52 -2.49 -20.81
N ASP A 268 -4.42 -3.10 -21.58
CA ASP A 268 -5.37 -2.39 -22.42
C ASP A 268 -6.34 -1.54 -21.59
N HIS A 269 -6.72 -2.01 -20.39
CA HIS A 269 -7.61 -1.27 -19.50
C HIS A 269 -6.95 -0.01 -18.91
N PHE A 270 -5.69 -0.09 -18.48
CA PHE A 270 -5.03 1.02 -17.77
C PHE A 270 -4.10 1.86 -18.64
N ARG A 271 -3.81 1.49 -19.89
CA ARG A 271 -2.83 2.23 -20.72
C ARG A 271 -3.12 3.73 -20.78
N GLY A 272 -4.33 4.12 -21.19
CA GLY A 272 -4.72 5.53 -21.27
C GLY A 272 -4.77 6.21 -19.90
N ILE A 273 -5.32 5.52 -18.90
CA ILE A 273 -5.40 6.04 -17.52
C ILE A 273 -4.00 6.32 -16.96
N ASN A 274 -3.04 5.44 -17.23
CA ASN A 274 -1.65 5.57 -16.79
C ASN A 274 -0.89 6.65 -17.54
N GLU A 275 -1.24 6.91 -18.79
CA GLU A 275 -0.67 8.02 -19.54
C GLU A 275 -1.08 9.35 -18.90
N ASP A 276 -2.38 9.55 -18.66
CA ASP A 276 -2.88 10.76 -18.00
C ASP A 276 -2.35 10.90 -16.57
N PHE A 277 -2.41 9.83 -15.78
CA PHE A 277 -1.90 9.81 -14.41
C PHE A 277 -0.39 10.09 -14.37
N GLY A 278 0.37 9.42 -15.22
CA GLY A 278 1.83 9.56 -15.27
C GLY A 278 2.26 10.96 -15.73
N ASN A 279 1.55 11.55 -16.70
CA ASN A 279 1.78 12.93 -17.14
C ASN A 279 1.51 13.95 -16.03
N LYS A 280 0.54 13.66 -15.18
CA LYS A 280 0.09 14.59 -14.14
C LYS A 280 0.91 14.50 -12.86
N PHE A 281 1.29 13.28 -12.45
CA PHE A 281 1.79 13.04 -11.09
C PHE A 281 3.22 12.51 -11.00
N LEU A 282 3.76 11.91 -12.07
CA LEU A 282 5.04 11.22 -12.02
C LEU A 282 6.14 12.03 -12.73
N SER A 283 7.38 11.85 -12.28
CA SER A 283 8.54 12.34 -13.01
C SER A 283 8.68 11.63 -14.38
N GLU A 284 9.49 12.19 -15.28
CA GLU A 284 9.71 11.59 -16.60
C GLU A 284 10.26 10.16 -16.51
N SER A 285 11.20 9.90 -15.60
CA SER A 285 11.80 8.58 -15.40
C SER A 285 10.78 7.57 -14.85
N GLU A 286 9.96 7.98 -13.87
CA GLU A 286 8.90 7.15 -13.31
C GLU A 286 7.80 6.86 -14.33
N ARG A 287 7.33 7.88 -15.07
CA ARG A 287 6.36 7.71 -16.16
C ARG A 287 6.87 6.74 -17.22
N ARG A 288 8.14 6.85 -17.62
CA ARG A 288 8.76 5.93 -18.58
C ARG A 288 8.78 4.50 -18.05
N ALA A 289 9.18 4.30 -16.79
CA ALA A 289 9.20 2.97 -16.18
C ALA A 289 7.79 2.37 -16.05
N LEU A 290 6.79 3.18 -15.66
CA LEU A 290 5.40 2.75 -15.64
C LEU A 290 4.96 2.31 -17.04
N ASN A 291 5.15 3.16 -18.05
CA ASN A 291 4.71 2.90 -19.42
C ASN A 291 5.44 1.72 -20.08
N GLN A 292 6.72 1.47 -19.76
CA GLN A 292 7.45 0.29 -20.26
C GLN A 292 6.75 -1.02 -19.91
N LYS A 293 6.06 -1.11 -18.77
CA LYS A 293 5.28 -2.30 -18.39
C LYS A 293 3.98 -2.46 -19.19
N PHE A 294 3.57 -1.41 -19.91
CA PHE A 294 2.35 -1.34 -20.70
C PHE A 294 2.62 -1.24 -22.21
N THR A 295 3.90 -1.30 -22.62
CA THR A 295 4.33 -1.34 -24.01
C THR A 295 4.72 -2.79 -24.34
N ARG A 296 4.01 -3.42 -25.27
CA ARG A 296 4.42 -4.70 -25.88
C ARG A 296 4.95 -4.42 -27.29
#